data_AF-X1M7M5-F1
#
_entry.id   AF-X1M7M5-F1
#
_cell.length_a   1.000
_cell.length_b   1.000
_cell.length_c   1.000
_cell.angle_alpha   90.00
_cell.angle_beta   90.00
_cell.angle_gamma   90.00
#
_symmetry.space_group_name_H-M   'P 1'
#
loop_
_entity.id
_entity.type
_entity.pdbx_description
1 polymer ?
#
loop_
_entity_poly.entity_id
_entity_poly.type
_entity_poly.pdbx_seq_one_letter_code
_entity_poly.pdbx_strand_id
1 'polypeptide(L)'
;YVGYELAKGRSLKKISASMTQVAEGVYTAMAVHQIIRKLTLETPIINLIYQVLFENLPATEALADFGELTKSHDQHSLGKAH
;
A
#
# COMPACT_ATOMS: atom_id res chain seq x y z
N TYR A 1 15.30 0.54 2.60
CA TYR A 1 15.69 1.25 1.36
C TYR A 1 14.51 1.55 0.46
N VAL A 2 13.80 0.57 -0.11
CA VAL A 2 12.70 0.80 -1.08
C VAL A 2 11.67 1.82 -0.60
N GLY A 3 11.10 1.65 0.61
CA GLY A 3 10.12 2.61 1.16
C GLY A 3 10.64 4.05 1.26
N TYR A 4 11.92 4.23 1.60
CA TYR A 4 12.53 5.56 1.70
C TYR A 4 12.67 6.23 0.32
N GLU A 5 13.04 5.48 -0.71
CA GLU A 5 13.13 6.01 -2.07
C GLU A 5 11.76 6.26 -2.70
N LEU A 6 10.75 5.44 -2.37
CA LEU A 6 9.35 5.69 -2.73
C LEU A 6 8.85 7.00 -2.10
N ALA A 7 9.19 7.25 -0.83
CA ALA A 7 8.85 8.50 -0.15
C ALA A 7 9.50 9.74 -0.79
N LYS A 8 10.64 9.58 -1.47
CA LYS A 8 11.27 10.64 -2.30
C LYS A 8 10.62 10.79 -3.68
N GLY A 9 9.57 10.04 -3.99
CA GLY A 9 8.88 10.07 -5.29
C GLY A 9 9.55 9.25 -6.40
N ARG A 10 10.55 8.40 -6.09
CA ARG A 10 11.11 7.50 -7.10
C ARG A 10 10.16 6.30 -7.30
N SER A 11 9.81 6.00 -8.56
CA SER A 11 9.04 4.81 -8.91
C SER A 11 9.77 3.51 -8.54
N LEU A 12 9.03 2.45 -8.21
CA LEU A 12 9.59 1.11 -7.97
C LEU A 12 10.49 0.61 -9.10
N LYS A 13 10.14 0.90 -10.36
CA LYS A 13 10.95 0.54 -11.53
C LYS A 13 12.37 1.12 -11.47
N LYS A 14 12.48 2.43 -11.19
CA LYS A 14 13.77 3.13 -11.06
C LYS A 14 14.57 2.62 -9.85
N ILE A 15 13.89 2.33 -8.74
CA ILE A 15 14.53 1.79 -7.54
C ILE A 15 15.12 0.41 -7.83
N SER A 16 14.30 -0.49 -8.40
CA SER A 16 14.69 -1.87 -8.71
C SER A 16 15.84 -1.92 -9.71
N ALA A 17 15.87 -1.04 -10.71
CA ALA A 17 16.98 -0.95 -11.67
C ALA A 17 18.31 -0.49 -11.04
N SER A 18 18.27 0.14 -9.85
CA SER A 18 19.46 0.64 -9.14
C SER A 18 19.94 -0.31 -8.04
N MET A 19 19.23 -1.40 -7.78
CA MET A 19 19.53 -2.34 -6.70
C MET A 19 20.11 -3.65 -7.24
N THR A 20 21.14 -4.16 -6.56
CA THR A 20 21.67 -5.51 -6.83
C THR A 20 20.86 -6.60 -6.13
N GLN A 21 20.11 -6.23 -5.09
CA GLN A 21 19.31 -7.15 -4.28
C GLN A 21 17.82 -6.92 -4.53
N VAL A 22 17.03 -7.98 -4.38
CA VAL A 22 15.58 -7.94 -4.44
C VAL A 22 15.01 -7.51 -3.08
N ALA A 23 13.99 -6.67 -3.09
CA ALA A 23 13.16 -6.43 -1.90
C ALA A 23 12.02 -7.44 -1.84
N GLU A 24 12.16 -8.47 -0.99
CA GLU A 24 11.18 -9.54 -0.80
C GLU A 24 9.75 -9.02 -0.57
N GLY A 25 9.61 -7.98 0.27
CA GLY A 25 8.31 -7.38 0.59
C GLY A 25 7.53 -6.87 -0.63
N VAL A 26 8.20 -6.50 -1.72
CA VAL A 26 7.54 -6.11 -2.99
C VAL A 26 6.82 -7.31 -3.61
N TYR A 27 7.50 -8.46 -3.65
CA TYR A 27 6.94 -9.70 -4.18
C TYR A 27 5.86 -10.25 -3.27
N THR A 28 6.05 -10.16 -1.95
CA THR A 28 5.02 -10.54 -0.97
C THR A 28 3.76 -9.70 -1.14
N ALA A 29 3.89 -8.37 -1.28
CA ALA A 29 2.73 -7.51 -1.51
C ALA A 29 1.97 -7.85 -2.80
N MET A 30 2.70 -8.14 -3.88
CA MET A 30 2.11 -8.59 -5.14
C MET A 30 1.35 -9.92 -4.98
N ALA A 31 1.95 -10.91 -4.33
CA ALA A 31 1.34 -12.22 -4.12
C ALA A 31 0.08 -12.13 -3.25
N VAL A 32 0.14 -11.35 -2.16
CA VAL A 32 -1.01 -11.15 -1.27
C VAL A 32 -2.15 -10.44 -2.00
N HIS A 33 -1.88 -9.38 -2.76
CA HIS A 33 -2.90 -8.70 -3.56
C HIS A 33 -3.58 -9.64 -4.57
N GLN A 34 -2.81 -10.52 -5.22
CA GLN A 34 -3.37 -11.53 -6.15
C GLN A 34 -4.27 -12.53 -5.44
N ILE A 35 -3.92 -13.00 -4.23
CA ILE A 35 -4.73 -13.91 -3.43
C ILE A 35 -6.05 -13.24 -3.04
N ILE A 36 -5.98 -12.01 -2.55
CA ILE A 36 -7.15 -11.24 -2.11
C ILE A 36 -8.15 -11.04 -3.24
N ARG A 37 -7.67 -10.72 -4.45
CA ARG A 37 -8.54 -10.60 -5.63
C ARG A 37 -9.27 -11.89 -5.97
N LYS A 38 -8.67 -13.06 -5.71
CA LYS A 38 -9.33 -14.37 -5.91
C LYS A 38 -10.35 -14.66 -4.81
N LEU A 39 -10.08 -14.21 -3.59
CA LEU A 39 -10.95 -14.41 -2.43
C LEU A 39 -12.06 -13.34 -2.32
N THR A 40 -12.04 -12.31 -3.17
CA THR A 40 -12.99 -11.18 -3.14
C THR A 40 -13.05 -10.51 -1.77
N LEU A 41 -11.88 -10.33 -1.14
CA LEU A 41 -11.77 -9.70 0.18
C LEU A 41 -11.53 -8.20 0.05
N GLU A 42 -12.20 -7.44 0.92
CA GLU A 42 -11.96 -6.01 1.13
C GLU A 42 -10.72 -5.82 2.01
N THR A 43 -9.62 -5.38 1.41
CA THR A 43 -8.34 -5.17 2.11
C THR A 43 -7.74 -3.82 1.71
N PRO A 44 -8.21 -2.72 2.30
CA PRO A 44 -7.85 -1.38 1.85
C PRO A 44 -6.35 -1.08 1.99
N ILE A 45 -5.69 -1.59 3.03
CA ILE A 45 -4.26 -1.34 3.29
C ILE A 45 -3.37 -1.95 2.21
N ILE A 46 -3.59 -3.22 1.85
CA ILE A 46 -2.78 -3.87 0.82
C ILE A 46 -3.08 -3.33 -0.58
N ASN A 47 -4.32 -2.87 -0.84
CA ASN A 47 -4.66 -2.19 -2.09
C ASN A 47 -3.84 -0.90 -2.23
N LEU A 48 -3.76 -0.09 -1.17
CA LEU A 48 -2.92 1.10 -1.13
C LEU A 48 -1.44 0.78 -1.35
N ILE A 49 -0.91 -0.24 -0.66
CA ILE A 49 0.49 -0.67 -0.84
C ILE A 49 0.72 -1.09 -2.29
N TYR A 50 -0.21 -1.85 -2.88
CA TYR A 50 -0.12 -2.29 -4.27
C TYR A 50 -0.12 -1.11 -5.23
N GLN A 51 -0.99 -0.13 -5.02
CA GLN A 51 -1.07 1.08 -5.85
C GLN A 51 0.24 1.89 -5.83
N VAL A 52 0.86 2.06 -4.66
CA VAL A 52 2.15 2.75 -4.53
C VAL A 52 3.26 1.98 -5.27
N LEU A 53 3.28 0.66 -5.13
CA LEU A 53 4.33 -0.18 -5.70
C LEU A 53 4.19 -0.36 -7.22
N PHE A 54 2.97 -0.55 -7.73
CA PHE A 54 2.73 -1.05 -9.08
C PHE A 54 1.91 -0.10 -9.96
N GLU A 55 1.16 0.85 -9.39
CA GLU A 55 0.28 1.77 -10.13
C GLU A 55 0.78 3.22 -10.10
N ASN A 56 1.95 3.46 -9.51
CA ASN A 56 2.60 4.77 -9.37
C ASN A 56 1.80 5.78 -8.54
N LEU A 57 0.97 5.32 -7.60
CA LEU A 57 0.36 6.20 -6.61
C LEU A 57 1.47 6.88 -5.78
N PRO A 58 1.54 8.22 -5.72
CA PRO A 58 2.51 8.91 -4.89
C PRO A 58 2.36 8.53 -3.41
N ALA A 59 3.47 8.31 -2.72
CA ALA A 59 3.45 7.93 -1.29
C ALA A 59 2.74 8.97 -0.40
N THR A 60 2.74 10.25 -0.81
CA THR A 60 2.03 11.34 -0.12
C THR A 60 0.52 11.24 -0.29
N GLU A 61 0.04 10.79 -1.46
CA GLU A 61 -1.38 10.58 -1.73
C GLU A 61 -1.88 9.34 -0.99
N ALA A 62 -1.11 8.25 -1.04
CA ALA A 62 -1.34 7.06 -0.22
C ALA A 62 -1.46 7.37 1.29
N LEU A 63 -0.66 8.30 1.81
CA LEU A 63 -0.77 8.70 3.22
C LEU A 63 -2.10 9.43 3.52
N ALA A 64 -2.57 10.26 2.59
CA ALA A 64 -3.87 10.93 2.73
C ALA A 64 -5.03 9.93 2.70
N ASP A 65 -5.02 9.01 1.74
CA ASP A 65 -6.02 7.95 1.60
C ASP A 65 -6.05 7.02 2.83
N PHE A 66 -4.87 6.67 3.35
CA PHE A 66 -4.76 5.93 4.61
C PHE A 66 -5.38 6.69 5.80
N GLY A 67 -5.18 8.00 5.84
CA GLY A 67 -5.82 8.88 6.83
C GLY A 67 -7.35 8.76 6.79
N GLU A 68 -7.96 8.82 5.61
CA GLU A 68 -9.43 8.68 5.46
C GLU A 68 -9.92 7.28 5.85
N LEU A 69 -9.18 6.23 5.50
CA LEU A 69 -9.49 4.86 5.92
C LEU A 69 -9.53 4.71 7.45
N THR A 70 -8.53 5.25 8.15
CA THR A 70 -8.48 5.17 9.62
C THR A 70 -9.59 5.97 10.31
N LYS A 71 -9.97 7.13 9.78
CA LYS A 71 -11.12 7.91 10.27
C LYS A 71 -12.44 7.13 10.17
N SER A 72 -12.63 6.41 9.07
CA SER A 72 -13.85 5.60 8.86
C SER A 72 -13.97 4.45 9.88
N HIS A 73 -12.84 3.89 10.34
CA HIS A 73 -12.80 2.86 11.38
C HIS A 73 -13.09 3.43 12.78
N ASP A 74 -12.59 4.62 13.09
CA ASP A 74 -12.82 5.28 14.38
C ASP A 74 -14.29 5.71 14.55
N GLN A 75 -14.95 6.18 13.48
CA GLN A 75 -16.37 6.52 13.52
C GLN A 75 -17.28 5.29 13.71
N HIS A 76 -16.90 4.13 13.17
CA HIS A 76 -17.64 2.89 13.40
C HIS A 76 -17.52 2.37 14.84
N SER A 77 -16.42 2.70 15.53
CA SER A 77 -16.16 2.28 16.91
C SER A 77 -16.97 3.09 17.94
N LEU A 78 -17.28 4.36 17.62
CA LEU A 78 -18.06 5.26 18.48
C LEU A 78 -19.59 5.10 18.34
N GLY A 79 -20.07 4.48 17.26
CA GLY A 79 -21.50 4.27 17.00
C GLY A 79 -22.12 3.02 17.64
N LYS A 80 -21.34 2.17 18.33
CA LYS A 80 -21.83 0.94 19.00
C LYS A 80 -21.99 1.05 20.52
N ALA A 81 -21.76 2.23 21.08
CA ALA A 81 -22.01 2.51 22.49
C ALA A 81 -23.29 3.34 22.64
N HIS A 82 -24.45 2.78 22.29
CA HIS A 82 -25.78 3.19 22.72
C HIS A 82 -26.70 1.95 22.72
#